data_AF-A0A928P1Q6-F1
#
_entry.id   AF-A0A928P1Q6-F1
#
_cell.length_a   1.000
_cell.length_b   1.000
_cell.length_c   1.000
_cell.angle_alpha   90.00
_cell.angle_beta   90.00
_cell.angle_gamma   90.00
#
_symmetry.space_group_name_H-M   'P 1'
#
loop_
_entity.id
_entity.type
_entity.pdbx_description
1 polymer ?
#
loop_
_entity_poly.entity_id
_entity_poly.type
_entity_poly.pdbx_seq_one_letter_code
_entity_poly.pdbx_strand_id
1 'polypeptide(L)' 'KRVFHLHLRYAGDNSELYFRDYLIEHSDVAKEYEDLKLNLWKKYEHNRDAYTNAKTEFVKKYTEKAKVLYGNRY' A
#
# COMPACT_ATOMS: atom_id res chain seq x y z
N LYS A 1 -22.21 8.79 1.02
CA LYS A 1 -21.52 9.07 2.31
C LYS A 1 -20.02 9.14 2.03
N ARG A 2 -19.32 10.22 2.36
CA ARG A 2 -17.85 10.31 2.21
C ARG A 2 -17.20 9.80 3.49
N VAL A 3 -16.17 8.97 3.38
CA VAL A 3 -15.37 8.47 4.51
C VAL A 3 -13.95 8.95 4.30
N PHE A 4 -13.36 9.52 5.34
CA PHE A 4 -11.99 10.03 5.32
C PHE A 4 -11.16 9.28 6.36
N HIS A 5 -9.91 9.00 6.02
CA HIS A 5 -8.94 8.38 6.90
C HIS A 5 -7.76 9.36 7.01
N LEU A 6 -7.60 9.98 8.18
CA LEU A 6 -6.50 10.90 8.44
C LEU A 6 -5.36 10.13 9.10
N HIS A 7 -4.17 10.23 8.53
CA HIS A 7 -2.94 9.69 9.11
C HIS A 7 -2.08 10.87 9.59
N LEU A 8 -1.95 11.01 10.91
CA LEU A 8 -1.03 11.96 11.56
C LEU A 8 0.22 11.19 11.98
N ARG A 9 1.39 11.61 11.48
CA ARG A 9 2.67 10.91 11.65
C ARG A 9 3.77 11.87 12.09
N TYR A 10 4.79 11.34 12.73
CA TYR A 10 6.03 12.08 12.98
C TYR A 10 6.83 12.25 11.68
N ALA A 11 7.67 13.28 11.61
CA ALA A 11 8.59 13.45 10.50
C ALA A 11 9.50 12.22 10.36
N GLY A 12 9.60 11.68 9.14
CA GLY A 12 10.33 10.46 8.82
C GLY A 12 9.48 9.18 8.86
N ASP A 13 8.30 9.17 9.49
CA ASP A 13 7.34 8.05 9.39
C ASP A 13 6.45 8.22 8.14
N ASN A 14 7.11 8.09 6.98
CA ASN A 14 6.59 8.49 5.67
C ASN A 14 6.41 7.31 4.70
N SER A 15 6.29 6.09 5.23
CA SER A 15 6.28 4.85 4.43
C SER A 15 5.17 4.83 3.36
N GLU A 16 4.00 5.42 3.64
CA GLU A 16 2.90 5.50 2.67
C GLU A 16 3.26 6.32 1.41
N LEU A 17 4.15 7.31 1.53
CA LEU A 17 4.60 8.14 0.40
C LEU A 17 5.53 7.36 -0.53
N TYR A 18 6.46 6.58 0.02
CA TYR A 18 7.33 5.70 -0.76
C TYR A 18 6.53 4.68 -1.56
N PHE A 19 5.55 4.03 -0.93
CA PHE A 19 4.68 3.08 -1.61
C PHE A 19 3.86 3.72 -2.74
N ARG A 20 3.28 4.90 -2.49
CA ARG A 20 2.50 5.64 -3.49
C ARG A 20 3.33 5.93 -4.74
N ASP A 21 4.50 6.54 -4.55
CA ASP A 21 5.34 6.98 -5.67
C ASP A 21 5.85 5.79 -6.49
N TYR A 22 6.19 4.69 -5.81
CA TYR A 22 6.56 3.45 -6.48
C TYR A 22 5.45 2.89 -7.39
N LEU A 23 4.20 2.90 -6.93
CA LEU A 23 3.08 2.44 -7.75
C LEU A 23 2.78 3.39 -8.92
N ILE A 24 3.03 4.69 -8.77
CA ILE A 24 2.86 5.67 -9.86
C ILE A 24 3.88 5.41 -10.96
N GLU A 25 5.13 5.11 -10.59
CA GLU A 25 6.23 4.89 -11.53
C GLU A 25 6.23 3.46 -12.13
N HIS A 26 5.56 2.50 -11.50
CA HIS A 26 5.53 1.08 -11.94
C HIS A 26 4.09 0.58 -12.11
N SER A 27 3.51 0.88 -13.27
CA SER A 27 2.12 0.56 -13.60
C SER A 27 1.81 -0.94 -13.61
N ASP A 28 2.80 -1.77 -13.92
CA ASP A 28 2.71 -3.24 -13.84
C ASP A 28 2.47 -3.71 -12.40
N VAL A 29 3.24 -3.19 -11.44
CA VAL A 29 3.07 -3.49 -10.01
C VAL A 29 1.77 -2.92 -9.48
N ALA A 30 1.35 -1.73 -9.95
CA ALA A 30 0.06 -1.17 -9.58
C ALA A 30 -1.11 -2.07 -10.01
N LYS A 31 -0.99 -2.69 -11.20
CA LYS A 31 -1.97 -3.66 -11.70
C LYS A 31 -1.97 -4.94 -10.87
N GLU A 32 -0.80 -5.48 -10.51
CA GLU A 32 -0.72 -6.62 -9.56
C GLU A 32 -1.41 -6.30 -8.22
N TYR A 33 -1.24 -5.07 -7.72
CA TYR A 33 -1.88 -4.65 -6.48
C TYR A 33 -3.39 -4.51 -6.61
N GLU A 34 -3.89 -4.05 -7.76
CA GLU A 34 -5.31 -4.02 -8.07
C GLU A 34 -5.92 -5.42 -8.08
N ASP A 35 -5.32 -6.34 -8.83
CA ASP A 35 -5.77 -7.73 -8.93
C ASP A 35 -5.78 -8.42 -7.56
N LEU A 36 -4.73 -8.20 -6.76
CA LEU A 36 -4.69 -8.66 -5.37
C LEU A 36 -5.87 -8.12 -4.56
N LYS A 37 -6.13 -6.81 -4.59
CA LYS A 37 -7.24 -6.20 -3.84
C LYS A 37 -8.60 -6.74 -4.28
N LEU A 38 -8.83 -6.96 -5.57
CA LEU A 38 -10.09 -7.50 -6.09
C LEU A 38 -10.31 -8.94 -5.63
N ASN A 39 -9.26 -9.77 -5.69
CA ASN A 39 -9.32 -11.16 -5.22
C ASN A 39 -9.56 -11.24 -3.71
N LEU A 40 -8.87 -10.40 -2.94
CA LEU A 40 -9.04 -10.35 -1.48
C LEU A 40 -10.40 -9.82 -1.06
N TRP A 41 -10.96 -8.86 -1.80
CA TRP A 41 -12.30 -8.33 -1.53
C TRP A 41 -13.36 -9.43 -1.62
N LYS A 42 -13.31 -10.24 -2.69
CA LYS A 42 -14.21 -11.39 -2.85
C LYS A 42 -14.02 -12.44 -1.75
N LYS A 43 -12.77 -12.70 -1.35
CA LYS A 43 -12.44 -13.72 -0.34
C LYS A 43 -12.81 -13.31 1.09
N TYR A 44 -12.70 -12.02 1.41
CA TYR A 44 -12.84 -11.49 2.76
C TYR A 44 -13.93 -10.42 2.86
N GLU A 45 -15.03 -10.58 2.12
CA GLU A 45 -16.12 -9.60 2.01
C GLU A 45 -16.64 -9.11 3.37
N HIS A 46 -16.75 -10.01 4.34
CA HIS A 46 -17.23 -9.71 5.69
C HIS A 46 -16.12 -9.68 6.75
N ASN A 47 -14.85 -9.82 6.34
CA ASN A 47 -13.71 -9.85 7.25
C ASN A 47 -12.67 -8.79 6.88
N ARG A 48 -12.88 -7.59 7.41
CA ARG A 48 -12.02 -6.42 7.16
C ARG A 48 -10.57 -6.63 7.62
N ASP A 49 -10.38 -7.32 8.74
CA ASP A 49 -9.04 -7.52 9.31
C ASP A 49 -8.25 -8.53 8.47
N ALA A 50 -8.88 -9.62 8.05
CA ALA A 50 -8.26 -10.58 7.13
C ALA A 50 -7.91 -9.93 5.79
N TYR A 51 -8.78 -9.06 5.25
CA TYR A 51 -8.48 -8.28 4.05
C TYR A 51 -7.25 -7.39 4.23
N THR A 52 -7.14 -6.71 5.37
CA THR A 52 -6.03 -5.80 5.67
C THR A 52 -4.72 -6.57 5.85
N ASN A 53 -4.75 -7.67 6.61
CA ASN A 53 -3.59 -8.52 6.84
C ASN A 53 -3.09 -9.16 5.54
N ALA A 54 -3.99 -9.66 4.70
CA ALA A 54 -3.63 -10.39 3.48
C ALA A 54 -2.92 -9.54 2.41
N LYS A 55 -3.04 -8.21 2.45
CA LYS A 55 -2.29 -7.31 1.55
C LYS A 55 -1.03 -6.70 2.19
N THR A 56 -0.76 -6.97 3.46
CA THR A 56 0.32 -6.33 4.23
C THR A 56 1.69 -6.68 3.67
N GLU A 57 1.94 -7.94 3.32
CA GLU A 57 3.23 -8.37 2.77
C GLU A 57 3.55 -7.69 1.43
N PHE A 58 2.54 -7.53 0.56
CA PHE A 58 2.69 -6.83 -0.71
C PHE A 58 3.10 -5.38 -0.50
N VAL A 59 2.35 -4.66 0.37
CA VAL A 59 2.63 -3.26 0.68
C VAL A 59 4.04 -3.13 1.27
N LYS A 60 4.41 -3.98 2.23
CA LYS A 60 5.74 -3.96 2.86
C LYS A 60 6.85 -4.18 1.83
N LYS A 61 6.73 -5.21 0.99
CA LYS A 61 7.73 -5.56 -0.04
C LYS A 61 8.05 -4.37 -0.94
N TYR A 62 7.02 -3.71 -1.47
CA TYR A 62 7.22 -2.61 -2.42
C TYR A 62 7.55 -1.29 -1.73
N THR A 63 7.12 -1.09 -0.49
CA THR A 63 7.58 0.05 0.34
C THR A 63 9.09 -0.03 0.57
N GLU A 64 9.62 -1.20 0.93
CA GLU A 64 11.06 -1.37 1.17
C GLU A 64 11.88 -1.24 -0.12
N LYS A 65 11.39 -1.77 -1.26
CA LYS A 65 11.99 -1.50 -2.58
C LYS A 65 12.03 0.00 -2.90
N ALA A 66 10.93 0.70 -2.63
CA ALA A 66 10.84 2.13 -2.85
C ALA A 66 11.81 2.93 -1.98
N LYS A 67 11.96 2.57 -0.69
CA LYS A 67 12.94 3.21 0.21
C LYS A 67 14.37 3.02 -0.28
N VAL A 68 14.71 1.83 -0.78
CA VAL A 68 16.03 1.56 -1.36
C VAL A 68 16.24 2.38 -2.64
N LEU A 69 15.23 2.48 -3.50
CA LEU A 69 15.31 3.22 -4.76
C LEU A 69 15.40 4.74 -4.58
N TYR A 70 14.60 5.30 -3.66
CA TYR A 70 14.47 6.74 -3.50
C TYR A 70 15.32 7.32 -2.35
N GLY A 71 15.95 6.49 -1.52
CA GLY A 71 16.79 6.93 -0.40
C GLY A 71 16.03 7.81 0.58
N ASN A 72 16.61 8.96 0.95
CA ASN A 72 16.04 9.92 1.91
C ASN A 72 15.11 10.96 1.24
N ARG A 73 14.25 10.52 0.32
CA ARG A 73 13.32 11.43 -0.39
C ARG A 73 12.29 12.07 0.56
N TYR A 74 11.91 11.35 1.61
CA TYR A 74 10.98 11.74 2.68
C TYR A 74 11.50 11.32 4.04
#